data_AF-A0A8J5KDX2-F1
#
_entry.id   AF-A0A8J5KDX2-F1
#
_cell.length_a   1.000
_cell.length_b   1.000
_cell.length_c   1.000
_cell.angle_alpha   90.00
_cell.angle_beta   90.00
_cell.angle_gamma   90.00
#
_symmetry.space_group_name_H-M   'P 1'
#
loop_
_entity.id
_entity.type
_entity.pdbx_description
1 polymer ?
#
loop_
_entity_poly.entity_id
_entity_poly.type
_entity_poly.pdbx_seq_one_letter_code
_entity_poly.pdbx_strand_id
1 'polypeptide(L)'
;MKQNTIPQLLDQALANPAQAQFLVPEAIARFRGFGGVRIEDDLVVTVDGTEDLAQGTIPQTVEEIEELMAEGQQEDVFVPQLRAQEKLGQ
;
A
#
# COMPACT_ATOMS: atom_id res chain seq x y z
N MET A 1 19.46 -2.20 14.37
CA MET A 1 19.38 -1.46 13.09
C MET A 1 18.35 -0.36 13.26
N LYS A 2 18.66 0.91 12.94
CA LYS A 2 17.63 1.97 12.95
C LYS A 2 16.85 1.86 11.63
N GLN A 3 15.55 1.60 11.70
CA GLN A 3 14.70 1.65 10.52
C GLN A 3 14.51 3.13 10.14
N ASN A 4 15.01 3.53 8.98
CA ASN A 4 14.70 4.85 8.43
C ASN A 4 13.27 4.82 7.88
N THR A 5 12.37 5.55 8.50
CA THR A 5 10.99 5.76 8.04
C THR A 5 10.95 6.75 6.88
N ILE A 6 9.88 6.71 6.09
CA ILE A 6 9.68 7.60 4.93
C ILE A 6 9.88 9.09 5.29
N PRO A 7 9.33 9.61 6.41
CA PRO A 7 9.59 11.00 6.82
C PRO A 7 11.09 11.34 6.94
N GLN A 8 11.88 10.46 7.55
CA GLN A 8 13.31 10.72 7.77
C GLN A 8 14.10 10.69 6.47
N LEU A 9 13.74 9.81 5.53
CA LEU A 9 14.36 9.77 4.20
C LEU A 9 14.04 11.03 3.39
N LEU A 10 12.79 11.51 3.43
CA LEU A 10 12.40 12.75 2.77
C LEU A 10 13.12 13.97 3.36
N ASP A 11 13.27 14.03 4.69
CA ASP A 11 13.97 15.13 5.35
C ASP A 11 15.46 15.16 4.96
N GLN A 12 16.09 13.98 4.90
CA GLN A 12 17.48 13.85 4.43
C GLN A 12 17.64 14.28 2.97
N ALA A 13 16.70 13.89 2.10
CA ALA A 13 16.75 14.22 0.68
C ALA A 13 16.51 15.72 0.43
N LEU A 14 15.62 16.36 1.19
CA LEU A 14 15.39 17.81 1.13
C LEU A 14 16.59 18.61 1.66
N ALA A 15 17.34 18.07 2.62
CA ALA A 15 18.54 18.71 3.15
C ALA A 15 19.79 18.53 2.26
N ASN A 16 19.76 17.59 1.31
CA ASN A 16 20.87 17.31 0.41
C ASN A 16 20.71 18.10 -0.90
N PRO A 17 21.56 19.10 -1.22
CA PRO A 17 21.42 19.91 -2.44
C PRO A 17 21.41 19.10 -3.73
N ALA A 18 22.15 17.98 -3.77
CA ALA A 18 22.20 17.11 -4.94
C ALA A 18 20.86 16.41 -5.22
N GLN A 19 20.03 16.20 -4.19
CA GLN A 19 18.72 15.55 -4.30
C GLN A 19 17.58 16.57 -4.30
N ALA A 20 17.67 17.60 -3.47
CA ALA A 20 16.66 18.64 -3.29
C ALA A 20 16.28 19.37 -4.58
N GLN A 21 17.21 19.48 -5.54
CA GLN A 21 16.93 20.06 -6.87
C GLN A 21 15.81 19.35 -7.66
N PHE A 22 15.47 18.10 -7.29
CA PHE A 22 14.40 17.32 -7.91
C PHE A 22 13.10 17.29 -7.07
N LEU A 23 13.11 17.88 -5.87
CA LEU A 23 12.01 17.81 -4.92
C LEU A 23 11.29 19.16 -4.83
N VAL A 24 9.97 19.12 -4.93
CA VAL A 24 9.09 20.29 -4.81
C VAL A 24 8.42 20.24 -3.43
N PRO A 25 8.93 20.95 -2.40
CA PRO A 25 8.52 20.76 -1.01
C PRO A 25 7.02 20.95 -0.77
N GLU A 26 6.41 21.92 -1.45
CA GLU A 26 4.98 22.20 -1.37
C GLU A 26 4.12 21.06 -1.92
N ALA A 27 4.56 20.40 -3.00
CA ALA A 27 3.87 19.27 -3.57
C ALA A 27 4.04 18.01 -2.69
N ILE A 28 5.20 17.85 -2.04
CA ILE A 28 5.48 16.73 -1.14
C ILE A 28 4.71 16.85 0.17
N ALA A 29 4.51 18.08 0.68
CA ALA A 29 3.84 18.32 1.95
C ALA A 29 2.47 17.63 2.05
N ARG A 30 1.70 17.59 0.94
CA ARG A 30 0.37 16.93 0.90
C ARG A 30 0.41 15.41 1.05
N PHE A 31 1.57 14.78 0.83
CA PHE A 31 1.76 13.33 0.96
C PHE A 31 2.44 12.92 2.27
N ARG A 32 2.82 13.88 3.13
CA ARG A 32 3.35 13.57 4.46
C ARG A 32 2.28 12.85 5.27
N GLY A 33 2.65 11.71 5.85
CA GLY A 33 1.72 10.88 6.63
C GLY A 33 0.79 9.99 5.81
N PHE A 34 0.84 10.03 4.48
CA PHE A 34 0.10 9.11 3.60
C PHE A 34 0.44 7.63 3.88
N GLY A 35 1.66 7.37 4.36
CA GLY A 35 2.20 6.02 4.49
C GLY A 35 2.91 5.63 3.20
N GLY A 36 2.47 4.55 2.57
CA GLY A 36 2.97 4.08 1.28
C GLY A 36 2.15 2.90 0.77
N VAL A 37 2.21 2.65 -0.53
CA VAL A 37 1.56 1.52 -1.18
C VAL A 37 2.63 0.54 -1.66
N ARG A 38 2.38 -0.76 -1.49
CA ARG A 38 3.18 -1.83 -2.07
C ARG A 38 2.25 -2.82 -2.76
N ILE A 39 2.52 -3.11 -4.02
CA ILE A 39 1.96 -4.24 -4.77
C ILE A 39 3.14 -5.20 -4.96
N GLU A 40 2.92 -6.48 -4.70
CA GLU A 40 3.96 -7.50 -4.61
C GLU A 40 3.42 -8.78 -5.23
N ASP A 41 4.12 -9.29 -6.25
CA ASP A 41 3.71 -10.44 -7.05
C ASP A 41 4.76 -11.56 -6.97
N ASP A 42 4.28 -12.80 -7.04
CA ASP A 42 5.13 -14.00 -7.07
C ASP A 42 5.31 -14.46 -8.52
N LEU A 43 6.54 -14.40 -9.03
CA LEU A 43 6.87 -14.72 -10.42
C LEU A 43 7.69 -16.00 -10.55
N VAL A 44 7.35 -16.83 -11.54
CA VAL A 44 8.17 -17.96 -12.00
C VAL A 44 8.99 -17.54 -13.22
N VAL A 45 10.31 -17.63 -13.12
CA VAL A 45 11.21 -17.38 -14.25
C VAL A 45 11.25 -18.61 -15.15
N THR A 46 11.00 -18.43 -16.44
CA THR A 46 11.02 -19.48 -17.48
C THR A 46 12.12 -19.19 -18.51
N VAL A 47 12.32 -20.10 -19.47
CA VAL A 47 13.31 -19.90 -20.55
C VAL A 47 12.96 -18.72 -21.47
N ASP A 48 11.67 -18.39 -21.59
CA ASP A 48 11.17 -17.38 -22.52
C ASP A 48 10.70 -16.09 -21.79
N GLY A 49 10.77 -16.02 -20.46
CA GLY A 49 10.36 -14.85 -19.70
C GLY A 49 9.98 -15.15 -18.25
N THR A 50 8.85 -14.60 -17.80
CA THR A 50 8.30 -14.81 -16.46
C THR A 50 6.80 -15.06 -16.53
N GLU A 51 6.30 -15.91 -15.65
CA GLU A 51 4.87 -16.15 -15.43
C GLU A 51 4.50 -15.65 -14.03
N ASP A 52 3.43 -14.84 -13.94
CA ASP A 52 2.91 -14.35 -12.67
C ASP A 52 1.90 -15.34 -12.10
N LEU A 53 2.19 -15.87 -10.90
CA LEU A 53 1.39 -16.89 -10.23
C LEU A 53 0.04 -16.37 -9.72
N ALA A 54 -0.09 -15.06 -9.52
CA ALA A 54 -1.30 -14.42 -9.04
C ALA A 54 -2.14 -13.80 -10.16
N GLN A 55 -1.65 -13.86 -11.40
CA GLN A 55 -2.25 -13.16 -12.54
C GLN A 55 -3.74 -13.53 -12.72
N GLY A 56 -4.59 -12.50 -12.73
CA GLY A 56 -6.04 -12.65 -12.92
C GLY A 56 -6.80 -13.14 -11.68
N THR A 57 -6.15 -13.32 -10.53
CA THR A 57 -6.81 -13.73 -9.28
C THR A 57 -6.82 -12.64 -8.20
N ILE A 58 -5.93 -11.65 -8.31
CA ILE A 58 -5.85 -10.50 -7.41
C ILE A 58 -6.15 -9.24 -8.23
N PRO A 59 -7.10 -8.37 -7.81
CA PRO A 59 -7.35 -7.11 -8.50
C PRO A 59 -6.16 -6.16 -8.30
N GLN A 60 -5.68 -5.54 -9.38
CA GLN A 60 -4.51 -4.66 -9.35
C GLN A 60 -4.81 -3.25 -9.87
N THR A 61 -5.70 -3.15 -10.86
CA THR A 61 -6.15 -1.85 -11.35
C THR A 61 -7.02 -1.14 -10.33
N VAL A 62 -7.13 0.19 -10.45
CA VAL A 62 -7.98 0.98 -9.55
C VAL A 62 -9.43 0.50 -9.65
N GLU A 63 -9.89 0.29 -10.89
CA GLU A 63 -11.24 -0.14 -11.21
C GLU A 63 -11.56 -1.52 -10.60
N GLU A 64 -10.70 -2.52 -10.80
CA GLU A 64 -10.92 -3.87 -10.23
C GLU A 64 -10.95 -3.85 -8.69
N ILE A 65 -10.10 -3.05 -8.06
CA ILE A 65 -10.05 -2.93 -6.59
C ILE A 65 -11.31 -2.25 -6.07
N GLU A 66 -11.73 -1.16 -6.70
CA GLU A 66 -12.93 -0.41 -6.32
C GLU A 66 -14.21 -1.25 -6.50
N GLU A 67 -14.31 -1.99 -7.62
CA GLU A 67 -15.43 -2.90 -7.89
C GLU A 67 -15.51 -4.02 -6.84
N LEU A 68 -14.40 -4.73 -6.60
CA LEU A 68 -14.36 -5.79 -5.58
C LEU A 68 -14.74 -5.26 -4.19
N MET A 69 -14.25 -4.07 -3.83
CA MET A 69 -14.54 -3.47 -2.52
C MET A 69 -16.00 -3.04 -2.40
N ALA A 70 -16.61 -2.54 -3.48
CA ALA A 70 -18.02 -2.20 -3.50
C ALA A 70 -18.93 -3.43 -3.37
N GLU A 71 -18.57 -4.55 -4.02
CA GLU A 71 -19.27 -5.83 -3.88
C GLU A 71 -19.20 -6.34 -2.44
N GLY A 72 -18.00 -6.39 -1.85
CA GLY A 72 -17.79 -6.88 -0.47
C GLY A 72 -18.53 -6.08 0.62
N GLN A 73 -18.81 -4.80 0.38
CA GLN A 73 -19.61 -3.97 1.32
C GLN A 73 -21.10 -4.39 1.38
N GLN A 74 -21.58 -5.14 0.39
CA GLN A 74 -22.97 -5.62 0.37
C GLN A 74 -23.19 -6.85 1.27
N GLU A 75 -22.09 -7.47 1.73
CA GLU A 75 -22.13 -8.67 2.57
C GLU A 75 -21.99 -8.30 4.05
N ASP A 76 -22.84 -8.87 4.92
CA ASP A 76 -22.61 -8.79 6.37
C ASP A 76 -21.57 -9.84 6.78
N VAL A 77 -20.31 -9.44 6.73
CA VAL A 77 -19.19 -10.29 7.14
C VAL A 77 -18.96 -10.15 8.64
N PHE A 78 -19.13 -11.25 9.37
CA PHE A 78 -18.71 -11.33 10.76
C PHE A 78 -17.18 -11.41 10.83
N VAL A 79 -16.54 -10.31 11.22
CA VAL A 79 -15.10 -10.26 11.53
C VAL A 79 -14.92 -10.26 13.05
N PRO A 80 -14.59 -11.42 13.67
CA PRO A 80 -14.51 -11.56 15.12
C PRO A 80 -13.59 -10.53 15.79
N GLN A 81 -12.51 -10.15 15.10
CA GLN A 81 -11.49 -9.21 15.58
C GLN A 81 -12.01 -7.77 15.65
N LEU A 82 -12.97 -7.39 14.80
CA LEU A 82 -13.55 -6.05 14.77
C LEU A 82 -14.73 -5.90 15.74
N ARG A 83 -15.36 -7.02 16.15
CA ARG A 83 -16.51 -7.05 17.07
C ARG A 83 -16.17 -7.64 18.45
N ALA A 84 -14.89 -7.73 18.80
CA ALA A 84 -14.42 -8.31 20.06
C ALA A 84 -14.98 -7.61 21.33
N GLN A 85 -15.37 -6.34 21.22
CA GLN A 85 -15.95 -5.57 22.33
C GLN A 85 -17.42 -5.90 22.62
N GLU A 86 -18.14 -6.52 21.69
CA GLU A 86 -19.55 -6.94 21.90
C GLU A 86 -19.65 -8.10 22.91
N LYS A 87 -18.58 -8.86 23.11
CA LYS A 87 -18.50 -9.97 24.09
C LYS A 87 -18.19 -9.55 25.52
N LEU A 88 -17.84 -8.28 25.76
CA LEU A 88 -17.52 -7.77 27.11
C LEU A 88 -18.73 -7.12 27.82
N GLY A 89 -19.91 -7.15 27.20
CA GLY A 89 -21.13 -6.52 27.69
C GLY A 89 -22.34 -7.45 27.88
N GLN A 90 -22.14 -8.77 27.98
CA GLN A 90 -23.16 -9.74 28.43
C GLN A 90 -22.63 -10.59 29.58
#